data_AF-E6Q9H6-F1
#
_entry.id   AF-E6Q9H6-F1
#
_cell.length_a   1.000
_cell.length_b   1.000
_cell.length_c   1.000
_cell.angle_alpha   90.00
_cell.angle_beta   90.00
_cell.angle_gamma   90.00
#
_symmetry.space_group_name_H-M   'P 1'
#
loop_
_entity.id
_entity.type
_entity.pdbx_description
1 polymer ?
#
loop_
_entity_poly.entity_id
_entity_poly.type
_entity_poly.pdbx_seq_one_letter_code
_entity_poly.pdbx_strand_id
1 'polypeptide(L)'
;MALKEIAVSSGSACTSASLEPSYVLRALGKSDELAHSSIRFGIGRYTTEEEIDATIGLIAAKVDKLRELSPLWEMHQEGIDIHSIQWAAH
;
A
#
# COMPACT_ATOMS: atom_id res chain seq x y z
N MET A 1 9.80 -1.40 1.17
CA MET A 1 8.64 -1.25 2.09
C MET A 1 9.01 -0.27 3.20
N ALA A 2 8.16 0.74 3.47
CA ALA A 2 8.47 1.84 4.40
C ALA A 2 8.17 1.53 5.89
N LEU A 3 7.57 0.36 6.15
CA LEU A 3 7.16 -0.12 7.46
C LEU A 3 8.16 -1.15 7.95
N LYS A 4 9.18 -0.70 8.68
CA LYS A 4 10.23 -1.58 9.24
C LYS A 4 9.91 -2.00 10.67
N GLU A 5 9.01 -1.28 11.32
CA GLU A 5 8.71 -1.35 12.74
C GLU A 5 7.53 -2.32 13.04
N ILE A 6 6.84 -2.80 12.00
CA ILE A 6 5.69 -3.73 12.11
C ILE A 6 5.78 -4.86 11.07
N ALA A 7 5.33 -6.06 11.46
CA ALA A 7 5.27 -7.20 10.56
C ALA A 7 3.95 -7.18 9.76
N VAL A 8 4.05 -7.00 8.44
CA VAL A 8 2.89 -6.92 7.53
C VAL A 8 3.15 -7.71 6.25
N SER A 9 2.11 -7.89 5.43
CA SER A 9 2.22 -8.52 4.12
C SER A 9 1.64 -7.61 3.04
N SER A 10 2.32 -7.52 1.89
CA SER A 10 1.91 -6.71 0.73
C SER A 10 1.45 -7.54 -0.48
N GLY A 11 1.23 -8.85 -0.30
CA GLY A 11 0.89 -9.80 -1.37
C GLY A 11 -0.32 -10.68 -1.04
N SER A 12 -0.75 -11.49 -2.01
CA SER A 12 -1.88 -12.43 -1.85
C SER A 12 -1.57 -13.63 -0.95
N ALA A 13 -0.30 -13.88 -0.63
CA ALA A 13 0.16 -14.96 0.23
C ALA A 13 1.53 -14.62 0.85
N CYS A 14 2.01 -15.45 1.78
CA CYS A 14 3.38 -15.39 2.32
C CYS A 14 4.38 -15.46 1.15
N THR A 15 4.91 -14.31 0.72
CA THR A 15 5.59 -14.20 -0.57
C THR A 15 6.90 -14.97 -0.61
N SER A 16 6.95 -16.03 -1.44
CA SER A 16 8.17 -16.63 -1.96
C SER A 16 8.62 -15.82 -3.20
N ALA A 17 9.57 -14.91 -3.00
CA ALA A 17 10.48 -14.31 -3.99
C ALA A 17 9.94 -13.54 -5.22
N SER A 18 8.66 -13.62 -5.60
CA SER A 18 8.15 -12.93 -6.81
C SER A 18 7.48 -11.60 -6.48
N LEU A 19 7.79 -10.56 -7.26
CA LEU A 19 7.31 -9.18 -7.11
C LEU A 19 5.89 -8.95 -7.65
N GLU A 20 5.17 -10.02 -7.99
CA GLU A 20 3.87 -9.96 -8.66
C GLU A 20 2.74 -9.38 -7.78
N PRO A 21 1.81 -8.59 -8.36
CA PRO A 21 0.67 -8.07 -7.61
C PRO A 21 -0.27 -9.21 -7.18
N SER A 22 -0.96 -9.01 -6.07
CA SER A 22 -1.88 -10.00 -5.52
C SER A 22 -2.92 -10.46 -6.56
N TYR A 23 -2.93 -11.76 -6.88
CA TYR A 23 -3.94 -12.33 -7.79
C TYR A 23 -5.37 -12.22 -7.25
N VAL A 24 -5.56 -12.16 -5.92
CA VAL A 24 -6.87 -11.97 -5.28
C VAL A 24 -7.41 -10.58 -5.59
N LEU A 25 -6.63 -9.52 -5.31
CA LEU A 25 -6.98 -8.14 -5.65
C LEU A 25 -7.23 -7.94 -7.15
N ARG A 26 -6.45 -8.59 -8.03
CA ARG A 26 -6.72 -8.60 -9.47
C ARG A 26 -8.08 -9.23 -9.80
N ALA A 27 -8.41 -10.37 -9.19
CA ALA A 27 -9.72 -11.02 -9.35
C ALA A 27 -10.90 -10.17 -8.83
N LEU A 28 -10.64 -9.28 -7.86
CA LEU A 28 -11.60 -8.27 -7.38
C LEU A 28 -11.67 -7.02 -8.27
N GLY A 29 -10.97 -7.01 -9.41
CA GLY A 29 -10.97 -5.90 -10.36
C GLY A 29 -10.15 -4.69 -9.92
N LYS A 30 -9.17 -4.88 -9.02
CA LYS A 30 -8.21 -3.82 -8.67
C LYS A 30 -7.10 -3.75 -9.72
N SER A 31 -6.67 -2.54 -10.04
CA SER A 31 -5.52 -2.31 -10.92
C SER A 31 -4.24 -2.83 -10.27
N ASP A 32 -3.20 -3.05 -11.08
CA ASP A 32 -1.92 -3.56 -10.59
C ASP A 32 -1.26 -2.55 -9.63
N GLU A 33 -1.38 -1.25 -9.87
CA GLU A 33 -0.87 -0.20 -8.98
C GLU A 33 -1.55 -0.25 -7.61
N LEU A 34 -2.87 -0.42 -7.57
CA LEU A 34 -3.62 -0.57 -6.32
C LEU A 34 -3.29 -1.90 -5.64
N ALA A 35 -3.10 -2.97 -6.40
CA ALA A 35 -2.72 -4.26 -5.85
C ALA A 35 -1.31 -4.23 -5.23
N HIS A 36 -0.36 -3.50 -5.83
CA HIS A 36 1.00 -3.31 -5.31
C HIS A 36 1.09 -2.38 -4.09
N SER A 37 0.19 -1.40 -4.00
CA SER A 37 0.12 -0.46 -2.87
C SER A 37 -0.78 -0.95 -1.71
N SER A 38 -1.29 -2.18 -1.79
CA SER A 38 -2.13 -2.79 -0.77
C SER A 38 -1.31 -3.45 0.35
N ILE A 39 -1.80 -3.34 1.59
CA ILE A 39 -1.18 -3.91 2.78
C ILE A 39 -2.23 -4.72 3.56
N ARG A 40 -1.88 -5.93 3.98
CA ARG A 40 -2.69 -6.81 4.83
C ARG A 40 -2.16 -6.78 6.27
N PHE A 41 -3.03 -6.37 7.19
CA PHE A 41 -2.80 -6.45 8.63
C PHE A 41 -3.49 -7.70 9.20
N GLY A 42 -2.77 -8.45 10.03
CA GLY A 42 -3.32 -9.57 10.78
C GLY A 42 -3.37 -9.21 12.26
N ILE A 43 -4.53 -9.36 12.88
CA ILE A 43 -4.74 -9.12 14.32
C ILE A 43 -5.01 -10.47 14.97
N GLY A 44 -4.32 -10.75 16.07
CA GLY A 44 -4.38 -12.05 16.74
C GLY A 44 -4.71 -11.94 18.23
N ARG A 45 -4.76 -13.09 18.91
CA ARG A 45 -5.05 -13.20 20.35
C ARG A 45 -4.13 -12.35 21.23
N TYR A 46 -2.89 -12.13 20.78
CA TYR A 46 -1.87 -11.42 21.54
C TYR A 46 -1.68 -9.96 21.11
N THR A 47 -2.46 -9.49 20.13
CA THR A 47 -2.41 -8.09 19.71
C THR A 47 -3.10 -7.21 20.75
N THR A 48 -2.44 -6.14 21.19
CA THR A 48 -3.02 -5.19 22.16
C THR A 48 -3.55 -3.93 21.49
N GLU A 49 -4.42 -3.18 22.18
CA GLU A 49 -4.93 -1.90 21.67
C GLU A 49 -3.80 -0.89 21.47
N GLU A 50 -2.80 -0.89 22.35
CA GLU A 50 -1.64 -0.02 22.25
C GLU A 50 -0.80 -0.31 21.00
N GLU A 51 -0.65 -1.58 20.61
CA GLU A 51 0.03 -1.97 19.37
C GLU A 51 -0.76 -1.50 18.13
N ILE A 52 -2.09 -1.52 18.20
CA ILE A 52 -2.96 -1.00 17.14
C ILE A 52 -2.80 0.52 17.01
N ASP A 53 -2.86 1.25 18.13
CA ASP A 53 -2.72 2.71 18.13
C ASP A 53 -1.33 3.15 17.62
N ALA A 54 -0.28 2.45 18.06
CA ALA A 54 1.07 2.67 17.57
C ALA A 54 1.18 2.40 16.06
N THR A 55 0.54 1.32 15.58
CA THR A 55 0.49 0.99 14.16
C THR A 55 -0.23 2.06 13.35
N ILE A 56 -1.37 2.57 13.82
CA ILE A 56 -2.14 3.64 13.15
C ILE A 56 -1.26 4.89 12.99
N GLY A 57 -0.62 5.34 14.08
CA GLY A 57 0.24 6.52 14.05
C GLY A 57 1.42 6.36 13.08
N LEU A 58 2.03 5.17 13.06
CA LEU A 58 3.10 4.85 12.13
C LEU A 58 2.62 4.88 10.68
N ILE A 59 1.49 4.24 10.36
CA ILE A 59 0.96 4.19 9.00
C ILE A 59 0.67 5.60 8.50
N ALA A 60 -0.05 6.42 9.29
CA ALA A 60 -0.39 7.78 8.90
C ALA A 60 0.86 8.59 8.55
N ALA A 61 1.85 8.62 9.46
CA ALA A 61 3.09 9.36 9.24
C ALA A 61 3.88 8.88 8.01
N LYS A 62 3.91 7.57 7.73
CA LYS A 62 4.63 7.03 6.57
C LYS A 62 3.89 7.30 5.27
N VAL A 63 2.55 7.22 5.27
CA VAL A 63 1.73 7.53 4.09
C VAL A 63 1.86 9.00 3.72
N ASP A 64 1.80 9.90 4.71
CA ASP A 64 1.94 11.34 4.48
C ASP A 64 3.31 11.66 3.87
N LYS A 65 4.38 11.11 4.44
CA LYS A 65 5.74 11.28 3.90
C LYS A 65 5.88 10.72 2.48
N LEU A 66 5.26 9.58 2.16
CA LEU A 66 5.32 9.02 0.81
C LEU A 66 4.53 9.88 -0.19
N ARG A 67 3.42 10.47 0.25
CA ARG A 67 2.60 11.38 -0.55
C ARG A 67 3.28 12.71 -0.82
N GLU A 68 4.00 13.27 0.16
CA GLU A 68 4.85 14.46 -0.03
C GLU A 68 5.92 14.29 -1.12
N LEU A 69 6.37 13.05 -1.36
CA LEU A 69 7.39 12.72 -2.35
C LEU A 69 6.80 12.19 -3.66
N SER A 70 5.47 12.12 -3.79
CA SER A 70 4.81 11.45 -4.90
C SER A 70 4.24 12.47 -5.90
N PRO A 71 4.78 12.52 -7.14
CA PRO A 71 4.19 13.33 -8.21
C PRO A 71 2.75 12.92 -8.54
N LEU A 72 2.40 11.64 -8.34
CA LEU A 72 1.03 11.14 -8.51
C LEU A 72 0.07 11.77 -7.49
N TRP A 73 0.55 12.03 -6.28
CA TRP A 73 -0.26 12.67 -5.24
C TRP A 73 -0.48 14.16 -5.54
N GLU A 74 0.55 14.86 -6.04
CA GLU A 74 0.41 16.25 -6.50
C GLU A 74 -0.62 16.36 -7.62
N MET A 75 -0.52 15.52 -8.65
CA MET A 75 -1.49 15.45 -9.75
C MET A 75 -2.91 15.19 -9.25
N HIS A 76 -3.06 14.28 -8.28
CA HIS A 76 -4.37 13.99 -7.67
C HIS A 76 -4.94 15.21 -6.93
N GLN A 77 -4.12 15.96 -6.19
CA GLN A 77 -4.54 17.19 -5.50
C GLN A 77 -4.97 18.30 -6.48
N GLU A 78 -4.33 18.36 -7.66
CA GLU A 78 -4.70 19.28 -8.74
C GLU A 78 -5.96 18.84 -9.51
N GLY A 79 -6.56 17.71 -9.15
CA GLY A 79 -7.76 17.16 -9.79
C GLY A 79 -7.50 16.49 -11.13
N ILE A 80 -6.23 16.17 -11.44
CA ILE A 80 -5.85 15.46 -12.65
C ILE A 80 -6.21 13.99 -12.49
N ASP A 81 -6.96 13.45 -13.44
CA ASP A 81 -7.22 12.01 -13.51
C ASP A 81 -5.95 11.27 -13.98
N ILE A 82 -5.25 10.65 -13.05
CA ILE A 82 -4.03 9.87 -13.30
C ILE A 82 -4.24 8.68 -14.26
N HIS A 83 -5.48 8.21 -14.42
CA HIS A 83 -5.82 7.15 -15.36
C HIS A 83 -5.95 7.64 -16.81
N SER A 84 -6.09 8.96 -17.00
CA SER A 84 -6.13 9.60 -18.32
C SER A 84 -4.73 9.90 -18.89
N ILE A 85 -3.69 9.77 -18.06
CA ILE A 85 -2.30 10.04 -18.42
C ILE A 85 -1.73 8.84 -19.20
N GLN A 86 -1.18 9.09 -20.39
CA GLN A 86 -0.41 8.07 -21.10
C GLN A 86 0.99 7.94 -20.49
N TRP A 87 1.15 6.91 -19.67
CA TRP A 87 2.44 6.54 -19.11
C TRP A 87 3.32 5.91 -20.18
N ALA A 88 4.60 6.28 -20.23
CA ALA A 88 5.58 5.58 -21.07
C ALA A 88 5.72 4.15 -20.54
N ALA A 89 5.36 3.15 -21.35
CA ALA A 89 5.50 1.75 -20.99
C ALA A 89 6.98 1.39 -20.81
N HIS A 90 7.33 0.84 -19.64
CA HIS A 90 8.59 0.15 -19.38
C HIS A 90 8.31 -1.31 -19.05
#